data_AF-A0A2N2YZT4-F1
#
_entry.id   AF-A0A2N2YZT4-F1
#
_cell.length_a   1.000
_cell.length_b   1.000
_cell.length_c   1.000
_cell.angle_alpha   90.00
_cell.angle_beta   90.00
_cell.angle_gamma   90.00
#
_symmetry.space_group_name_H-M   'P 1'
#
loop_
_entity.id
_entity.type
_entity.pdbx_description
1 polymer ?
#
loop_
_entity_poly.entity_id
_entity_poly.type
_entity_poly.pdbx_seq_one_letter_code
_entity_poly.pdbx_strand_id
1 'polypeptide(L)'
;HNQTKNFKQMKKSTDKQLIISGILGLIGAIGVGVGEFLLHYSLGGIGYNGNNFEFFNQIPLSRLTLGHFVAVSFVPFYIAGYYHLYLIFKEKNPKIATAIFALGVIAFMIGGMWISSRAQLGYLVHKIAEFPNDTSLQSLIEIYKNHAEILVKSLRIWVAAISVLFVIPIIKGNTVYPKWMAIFNPIVILLSVLVIYTIAPSVGFIIGPIAMNVVHFIVFGLSLVIIKTKQKTLSK
;
A
#
# COMPACT_ATOMS: atom_id res chain seq x y z
N HIS A 1 27.72 -9.37 -35.28
CA HIS A 1 26.28 -9.16 -35.61
C HIS A 1 25.33 -9.84 -34.60
N ASN A 2 25.61 -11.06 -34.09
CA ASN A 2 24.75 -11.76 -33.12
C ASN A 2 24.78 -11.18 -31.67
N GLN A 3 25.95 -10.75 -31.16
CA GLN A 3 26.04 -10.18 -29.80
C GLN A 3 25.25 -8.87 -29.62
N THR A 4 25.24 -8.01 -30.64
CA THR A 4 24.53 -6.72 -30.63
C THR A 4 23.01 -6.91 -30.68
N LYS A 5 22.51 -7.94 -31.39
CA LYS A 5 21.09 -8.32 -31.41
C LYS A 5 20.64 -8.85 -30.04
N ASN A 6 21.43 -9.73 -29.43
CA ASN A 6 21.15 -10.26 -28.10
C ASN A 6 21.10 -9.16 -27.03
N PHE A 7 22.02 -8.21 -27.06
CA PHE A 7 22.03 -7.08 -26.12
C PHE A 7 20.79 -6.18 -26.24
N LYS A 8 20.38 -5.83 -27.47
CA LYS A 8 19.16 -5.04 -27.71
C LYS A 8 17.89 -5.78 -27.25
N GLN A 9 17.83 -7.09 -27.46
CA GLN A 9 16.69 -7.92 -27.06
C GLN A 9 16.56 -8.05 -25.54
N MET A 10 17.68 -8.23 -24.82
CA MET A 10 17.71 -8.27 -23.35
C MET A 10 17.29 -6.93 -22.73
N LYS A 11 17.76 -5.80 -23.29
CA LYS A 11 17.35 -4.46 -22.84
C LYS A 11 15.84 -4.24 -23.02
N LYS A 12 15.30 -4.60 -24.19
CA LYS A 12 13.86 -4.51 -24.49
C LYS A 12 13.00 -5.38 -23.57
N SER A 13 13.47 -6.58 -23.22
CA SER A 13 12.79 -7.46 -22.26
C SER A 13 12.74 -6.85 -20.85
N THR A 14 13.86 -6.26 -20.41
CA THR A 14 13.96 -5.59 -19.11
C THR A 14 13.06 -4.36 -19.03
N ASP A 15 12.97 -3.57 -20.10
CA ASP A 15 12.06 -2.42 -20.19
C ASP A 15 10.58 -2.84 -20.10
N LYS A 16 10.22 -3.96 -20.75
CA LYS A 16 8.87 -4.51 -20.67
C LYS A 16 8.53 -5.00 -19.26
N GLN A 17 9.45 -5.72 -18.61
CA GLN A 17 9.29 -6.15 -17.22
C GLN A 17 9.11 -4.95 -16.28
N LEU A 18 9.91 -3.91 -16.46
CA LEU A 18 9.84 -2.68 -15.68
C LEU A 18 8.44 -2.03 -15.77
N ILE A 19 7.88 -1.89 -16.96
CA ILE A 19 6.56 -1.29 -17.14
C ILE A 19 5.44 -2.19 -16.61
N ILE A 20 5.46 -3.49 -16.93
CA ILE A 20 4.40 -4.42 -16.50
C ILE A 20 4.35 -4.52 -14.98
N SER A 21 5.50 -4.68 -14.32
CA SER A 21 5.56 -4.76 -12.86
C SER A 21 5.02 -3.50 -12.17
N GLY A 22 5.29 -2.32 -12.73
CA GLY A 22 4.74 -1.06 -12.19
C GLY A 22 3.23 -0.96 -12.38
N ILE A 23 2.70 -1.39 -13.53
CA ILE A 23 1.25 -1.43 -13.79
C ILE A 23 0.57 -2.40 -12.84
N LEU A 24 1.15 -3.59 -12.62
CA LEU A 24 0.63 -4.56 -11.66
C LEU A 24 0.64 -3.97 -10.24
N GLY A 25 1.72 -3.30 -9.83
CA GLY A 25 1.75 -2.58 -8.56
C GLY A 25 0.63 -1.54 -8.42
N LEU A 26 0.34 -0.79 -9.48
CA LEU A 26 -0.75 0.18 -9.51
C LEU A 26 -2.13 -0.49 -9.43
N ILE A 27 -2.33 -1.61 -10.12
CA ILE A 27 -3.54 -2.44 -10.02
C ILE A 27 -3.70 -2.94 -8.58
N GLY A 28 -2.62 -3.38 -7.93
CA GLY A 28 -2.62 -3.76 -6.52
C GLY A 28 -3.06 -2.60 -5.62
N ALA A 29 -2.49 -1.42 -5.81
CA ALA A 29 -2.85 -0.24 -5.04
C ALA A 29 -4.33 0.16 -5.19
N ILE A 30 -4.85 0.12 -6.42
CA ILE A 30 -6.26 0.43 -6.68
C ILE A 30 -7.16 -0.66 -6.10
N GLY A 31 -6.87 -1.94 -6.37
CA GLY A 31 -7.71 -3.06 -5.94
C GLY A 31 -7.78 -3.21 -4.43
N VAL A 32 -6.63 -3.15 -3.74
CA VAL A 32 -6.61 -3.16 -2.27
C VAL A 32 -7.22 -1.89 -1.71
N GLY A 33 -7.02 -0.73 -2.34
CA GLY A 33 -7.70 0.50 -2.00
C GLY A 33 -9.22 0.39 -2.03
N VAL A 34 -9.79 -0.18 -3.10
CA VAL A 34 -11.23 -0.43 -3.21
C VAL A 34 -11.70 -1.40 -2.13
N GLY A 35 -10.97 -2.51 -1.90
CA GLY A 35 -11.32 -3.48 -0.87
C GLY A 35 -11.29 -2.89 0.55
N GLU A 36 -10.25 -2.14 0.88
CA GLU A 36 -10.13 -1.46 2.17
C GLU A 36 -11.17 -0.34 2.34
N PHE A 37 -11.50 0.39 1.27
CA PHE A 37 -12.60 1.36 1.30
C PHE A 37 -13.93 0.67 1.61
N LEU A 38 -14.23 -0.45 0.96
CA LEU A 38 -15.43 -1.23 1.26
C LEU A 38 -15.47 -1.69 2.73
N LEU A 39 -14.32 -2.09 3.27
CA LEU A 39 -14.17 -2.56 4.65
C LEU A 39 -14.30 -1.45 5.70
N HIS A 40 -13.80 -0.24 5.45
CA HIS A 40 -13.64 0.78 6.51
C HIS A 40 -14.41 2.08 6.28
N TYR A 41 -14.81 2.39 5.06
CA TYR A 41 -15.49 3.66 4.79
C TYR A 41 -16.87 3.71 5.46
N SER A 42 -17.07 4.74 6.29
CA SER A 42 -18.34 5.07 6.93
C SER A 42 -18.59 6.59 6.81
N LEU A 43 -19.86 6.99 6.70
CA LEU A 43 -20.25 8.41 6.54
C LEU A 43 -19.84 9.28 7.74
N GLY A 44 -19.67 8.68 8.93
CA GLY A 44 -19.19 9.35 10.13
C GLY A 44 -17.68 9.55 10.21
N GLY A 45 -16.93 9.17 9.17
CA GLY A 45 -15.47 9.22 9.13
C GLY A 45 -14.81 7.93 9.63
N ILE A 46 -13.50 7.99 9.91
CA ILE A 46 -12.81 6.84 10.52
C ILE A 46 -13.16 6.87 12.00
N GLY A 47 -14.00 5.94 12.45
CA GLY A 47 -14.51 5.90 13.82
C GLY A 47 -13.47 5.46 14.86
N TYR A 48 -12.33 6.16 14.91
CA TYR A 48 -11.35 6.09 16.00
C TYR A 48 -11.83 6.80 17.28
N ASN A 49 -13.02 7.41 17.27
CA ASN A 49 -13.62 7.98 18.48
C ASN A 49 -14.18 6.92 19.44
N GLY A 50 -14.19 5.64 19.04
CA GLY A 50 -14.52 4.49 19.89
C GLY A 50 -13.31 3.58 20.11
N ASN A 51 -13.15 3.07 21.32
CA ASN A 51 -12.01 2.22 21.68
C ASN A 51 -12.16 0.77 21.16
N ASN A 52 -13.33 0.36 20.69
CA ASN A 52 -13.65 -1.04 20.35
C ASN A 52 -14.19 -1.21 18.91
N PHE A 53 -13.78 -0.34 17.99
CA PHE A 53 -14.09 -0.46 16.57
C PHE A 53 -15.60 -0.43 16.23
N GLU A 54 -16.41 0.22 17.06
CA GLU A 54 -17.87 0.25 16.98
C GLU A 54 -18.39 0.82 15.65
N PHE A 55 -17.55 1.57 14.92
CA PHE A 55 -17.87 2.08 13.58
C PHE A 55 -18.20 0.97 12.58
N PHE A 56 -17.73 -0.26 12.79
CA PHE A 56 -18.09 -1.40 11.94
C PHE A 56 -19.59 -1.70 11.95
N ASN A 57 -20.34 -1.32 13.00
CA ASN A 57 -21.79 -1.43 13.03
C ASN A 57 -22.48 -0.58 11.93
N GLN A 58 -21.80 0.42 11.39
CA GLN A 58 -22.30 1.26 10.30
C GLN A 58 -22.00 0.65 8.92
N ILE A 59 -21.26 -0.45 8.86
CA ILE A 59 -20.82 -1.09 7.61
C ILE A 59 -21.61 -2.38 7.41
N PRO A 60 -22.41 -2.49 6.33
CA PRO A 60 -23.14 -3.71 6.01
C PRO A 60 -22.23 -4.94 5.90
N LEU A 61 -22.68 -6.09 6.41
CA LEU A 61 -21.93 -7.35 6.35
C LEU A 61 -21.53 -7.74 4.92
N SER A 62 -22.40 -7.49 3.92
CA SER A 62 -22.11 -7.73 2.51
C SER A 62 -20.92 -6.92 1.99
N ARG A 63 -20.76 -5.67 2.45
CA ARG A 63 -19.59 -4.84 2.15
C ARG A 63 -18.33 -5.38 2.80
N LEU A 64 -18.42 -5.92 4.02
CA LEU A 64 -17.28 -6.54 4.70
C LEU A 64 -16.79 -7.77 3.93
N THR A 65 -17.70 -8.66 3.53
CA THR A 65 -17.35 -9.85 2.74
C THR A 65 -16.73 -9.46 1.39
N LEU A 66 -17.37 -8.57 0.65
CA LEU A 66 -16.86 -8.14 -0.65
C LEU A 66 -15.51 -7.45 -0.52
N GLY A 67 -15.38 -6.53 0.44
CA GLY A 67 -14.15 -5.79 0.69
C GLY A 67 -12.99 -6.70 1.07
N HIS A 68 -13.23 -7.75 1.87
CA HIS A 68 -12.23 -8.77 2.21
C HIS A 68 -11.70 -9.48 0.96
N PHE A 69 -12.58 -10.07 0.14
CA PHE A 69 -12.15 -10.83 -1.02
C PHE A 69 -11.47 -9.95 -2.06
N VAL A 70 -11.99 -8.74 -2.30
CA VAL A 70 -11.34 -7.76 -3.17
C VAL A 70 -9.94 -7.41 -2.65
N ALA A 71 -9.81 -7.02 -1.38
CA ALA A 71 -8.51 -6.66 -0.82
C ALA A 71 -7.50 -7.81 -0.92
N VAL A 72 -7.86 -9.00 -0.44
CA VAL A 72 -6.97 -10.17 -0.39
C VAL A 72 -6.52 -10.60 -1.80
N SER A 73 -7.42 -10.57 -2.80
CA SER A 73 -7.07 -10.94 -4.18
C SER A 73 -6.06 -9.99 -4.82
N PHE A 74 -6.05 -8.71 -4.43
CA PHE A 74 -5.15 -7.71 -5.02
C PHE A 74 -3.84 -7.50 -4.24
N VAL A 75 -3.73 -7.96 -2.99
CA VAL A 75 -2.49 -7.86 -2.20
C VAL A 75 -1.25 -8.41 -2.92
N PRO A 76 -1.27 -9.60 -3.58
CA PRO A 76 -0.07 -10.13 -4.24
C PRO A 76 0.52 -9.21 -5.32
N PHE A 77 -0.29 -8.35 -5.93
CA PHE A 77 0.15 -7.42 -6.97
C PHE A 77 1.10 -6.34 -6.44
N TYR A 78 1.09 -6.06 -5.13
CA TYR A 78 2.09 -5.19 -4.51
C TYR A 78 3.51 -5.74 -4.64
N ILE A 79 3.69 -7.06 -4.62
CA ILE A 79 5.01 -7.68 -4.81
C ILE A 79 5.57 -7.29 -6.18
N ALA A 80 4.73 -7.25 -7.22
CA ALA A 80 5.13 -6.77 -8.54
C ALA A 80 5.48 -5.27 -8.52
N GLY A 81 4.74 -4.44 -7.78
CA GLY A 81 5.08 -3.02 -7.59
C GLY A 81 6.43 -2.80 -6.89
N TYR A 82 6.78 -3.63 -5.91
CA TYR A 82 8.12 -3.57 -5.29
C TYR A 82 9.21 -4.14 -6.18
N TYR A 83 8.91 -5.13 -7.01
CA TYR A 83 9.82 -5.61 -8.04
C TYR A 83 10.10 -4.52 -9.09
N HIS A 84 9.10 -3.71 -9.43
CA HIS A 84 9.28 -2.53 -10.27
C HIS A 84 10.30 -1.54 -9.67
N LEU A 85 10.18 -1.22 -8.37
CA LEU A 85 11.15 -0.36 -7.69
C LEU A 85 12.55 -1.00 -7.66
N TYR A 86 12.64 -2.31 -7.43
CA TYR A 86 13.90 -3.05 -7.53
C TYR A 86 14.57 -2.84 -8.89
N LEU A 87 13.83 -3.02 -10.00
CA LEU A 87 14.35 -2.84 -11.35
C LEU A 87 14.88 -1.42 -11.60
N ILE A 88 14.30 -0.41 -10.94
CA ILE A 88 14.72 0.98 -11.07
C ILE A 88 16.04 1.25 -10.36
N PHE A 89 16.20 0.72 -9.14
CA PHE A 89 17.37 1.01 -8.32
C PHE A 89 18.53 0.05 -8.57
N LYS A 90 18.30 -1.16 -9.12
CA LYS A 90 19.29 -2.24 -9.16
C LYS A 90 20.57 -1.91 -9.93
N GLU A 91 20.49 -1.08 -10.98
CA GLU A 91 21.66 -0.78 -11.81
C GLU A 91 22.71 0.04 -11.07
N LYS A 92 22.26 1.01 -10.26
CA LYS A 92 23.15 1.94 -9.53
C LYS A 92 23.31 1.60 -8.05
N ASN A 93 22.32 0.95 -7.43
CA ASN A 93 22.31 0.63 -6.01
C ASN A 93 21.70 -0.76 -5.75
N PRO A 94 22.36 -1.86 -6.15
CA PRO A 94 21.79 -3.21 -6.06
C PRO A 94 21.42 -3.62 -4.62
N LYS A 95 22.24 -3.24 -3.61
CA LYS A 95 21.94 -3.52 -2.20
C LYS A 95 20.66 -2.82 -1.72
N ILE A 96 20.51 -1.53 -2.05
CA ILE A 96 19.32 -0.75 -1.71
C ILE A 96 18.09 -1.30 -2.45
N ALA A 97 18.24 -1.63 -3.73
CA ALA A 97 17.17 -2.21 -4.54
C ALA A 97 16.65 -3.53 -3.92
N THR A 98 17.55 -4.43 -3.55
CA THR A 98 17.19 -5.70 -2.91
C THR A 98 16.53 -5.48 -1.56
N ALA A 99 17.04 -4.53 -0.75
CA ALA A 99 16.43 -4.19 0.53
C ALA A 99 15.01 -3.64 0.36
N ILE A 100 14.79 -2.69 -0.57
CA ILE A 100 13.45 -2.17 -0.88
C ILE A 100 12.50 -3.30 -1.28
N PHE A 101 12.96 -4.24 -2.11
CA PHE A 101 12.14 -5.37 -2.53
C PHE A 101 11.78 -6.30 -1.37
N ALA A 102 12.77 -6.75 -0.60
CA ALA A 102 12.57 -7.66 0.51
C ALA A 102 11.66 -7.05 1.58
N LEU A 103 11.91 -5.80 1.96
CA LEU A 103 11.08 -5.08 2.92
C LEU A 103 9.66 -4.87 2.38
N GLY A 104 9.51 -4.59 1.10
CA GLY A 104 8.20 -4.48 0.44
C GLY A 104 7.41 -5.78 0.49
N VAL A 105 8.05 -6.91 0.20
CA VAL A 105 7.42 -8.23 0.32
C VAL A 105 6.99 -8.49 1.76
N ILE A 106 7.87 -8.27 2.74
CA ILE A 106 7.55 -8.44 4.17
C ILE A 106 6.38 -7.53 4.58
N ALA A 107 6.44 -6.25 4.21
CA ALA A 107 5.42 -5.26 4.52
C ALA A 107 4.05 -5.72 4.00
N PHE A 108 3.96 -6.14 2.74
CA PHE A 108 2.67 -6.51 2.13
C PHE A 108 2.18 -7.91 2.49
N MET A 109 3.05 -8.82 2.92
CA MET A 109 2.61 -10.04 3.60
C MET A 109 1.93 -9.71 4.92
N ILE A 110 2.55 -8.86 5.75
CA ILE A 110 2.00 -8.42 7.04
C ILE A 110 0.73 -7.60 6.85
N GLY A 111 0.75 -6.64 5.93
CA GLY A 111 -0.42 -5.83 5.58
C GLY A 111 -1.57 -6.67 5.02
N GLY A 112 -1.26 -7.69 4.22
CA GLY A 112 -2.22 -8.67 3.71
C GLY A 112 -2.91 -9.46 4.82
N MET A 113 -2.15 -9.93 5.81
CA MET A 113 -2.71 -10.61 6.98
C MET A 113 -3.61 -9.66 7.80
N TRP A 114 -3.16 -8.43 8.03
CA TRP A 114 -3.96 -7.43 8.73
C TRP A 114 -5.27 -7.12 8.01
N ILE A 115 -5.23 -6.78 6.72
CA ILE A 115 -6.44 -6.39 5.97
C ILE A 115 -7.44 -7.55 5.86
N SER A 116 -6.94 -8.79 5.72
CA SER A 116 -7.74 -10.02 5.72
C SER A 116 -8.56 -10.15 7.01
N SER A 117 -7.97 -9.82 8.16
CA SER A 117 -8.63 -9.91 9.47
C SER A 117 -9.74 -8.87 9.69
N ARG A 118 -9.81 -7.81 8.90
CA ARG A 118 -10.74 -6.69 9.14
C ARG A 118 -12.21 -7.05 8.95
N ALA A 119 -12.53 -7.96 8.03
CA ALA A 119 -13.90 -8.46 7.92
C ALA A 119 -14.30 -9.28 9.15
N GLN A 120 -13.40 -10.13 9.67
CA GLN A 120 -13.67 -10.90 10.89
C GLN A 120 -13.96 -9.99 12.08
N LEU A 121 -13.16 -8.92 12.24
CA LEU A 121 -13.42 -7.90 13.25
C LEU A 121 -14.79 -7.25 13.06
N GLY A 122 -15.15 -6.86 11.84
CA GLY A 122 -16.45 -6.24 11.58
C GLY A 122 -17.62 -7.16 11.92
N TYR A 123 -17.53 -8.45 11.59
CA TYR A 123 -18.52 -9.45 12.00
C TYR A 123 -18.58 -9.63 13.53
N LEU A 124 -17.43 -9.64 14.20
CA LEU A 124 -17.37 -9.71 15.66
C LEU A 124 -18.06 -8.50 16.31
N VAL A 125 -17.83 -7.29 15.79
CA VAL A 125 -18.47 -6.06 16.30
C VAL A 125 -19.99 -6.11 16.12
N HIS A 126 -20.49 -6.59 14.99
CA HIS A 126 -21.93 -6.81 14.78
C HIS A 126 -22.50 -7.83 15.78
N LYS A 127 -21.79 -8.93 16.03
CA LYS A 127 -22.23 -9.95 17.00
C LYS A 127 -22.23 -9.43 18.43
N ILE A 128 -21.25 -8.61 18.81
CA ILE A 128 -21.24 -7.94 20.11
C ILE A 128 -22.44 -7.02 20.28
N ALA A 129 -22.87 -6.33 19.21
CA ALA A 129 -24.07 -5.49 19.26
C ALA A 129 -25.36 -6.32 19.45
N GLU A 130 -25.41 -7.57 18.95
CA GLU A 130 -26.53 -8.50 19.21
C GLU A 130 -26.53 -9.02 20.65
N PHE A 131 -25.36 -9.19 21.27
CA PHE A 131 -25.18 -9.76 22.62
C PHE A 131 -24.35 -8.85 23.54
N PRO A 132 -24.84 -7.64 23.89
CA PRO A 132 -24.03 -6.62 24.57
C PRO A 132 -23.53 -7.02 25.97
N ASN A 133 -24.23 -7.94 26.64
CA ASN A 133 -23.92 -8.41 27.99
C ASN A 133 -22.98 -9.64 28.02
N ASP A 134 -22.60 -10.18 26.86
CA ASP A 134 -21.68 -11.32 26.79
C ASP A 134 -20.22 -10.85 26.93
N THR A 135 -19.70 -10.95 28.15
CA THR A 135 -18.33 -10.56 28.47
C THR A 135 -17.27 -11.43 27.79
N SER A 136 -17.59 -12.70 27.50
CA SER A 136 -16.68 -13.60 26.78
C SER A 136 -16.53 -13.15 25.33
N LEU A 137 -17.65 -12.80 24.68
CA LEU A 137 -17.63 -12.26 23.33
C LEU A 137 -16.90 -10.92 23.24
N GLN A 138 -17.14 -10.02 24.20
CA GLN A 138 -16.44 -8.73 24.30
C GLN A 138 -14.92 -8.91 24.47
N SER A 139 -14.49 -9.94 25.22
CA SER A 139 -13.06 -10.22 25.43
C SER A 139 -12.30 -10.56 24.14
N LEU A 140 -13.00 -11.02 23.10
CA LEU A 140 -12.38 -11.31 21.80
C LEU A 140 -11.85 -10.06 21.09
N ILE A 141 -12.38 -8.87 21.39
CA ILE A 141 -11.83 -7.60 20.87
C ILE A 141 -10.42 -7.38 21.40
N GLU A 142 -10.17 -7.69 22.68
CA GLU A 142 -8.86 -7.51 23.29
C GLU A 142 -7.85 -8.50 22.69
N ILE A 143 -8.27 -9.75 22.45
CA ILE A 143 -7.46 -10.73 21.72
C ILE A 143 -7.12 -10.19 20.32
N TYR A 144 -8.11 -9.66 19.60
CA TYR A 144 -7.89 -9.08 18.27
C TYR A 144 -6.89 -7.90 18.32
N LYS A 145 -7.01 -6.97 19.28
CA LYS A 145 -6.07 -5.85 19.45
C LYS A 145 -4.64 -6.34 19.66
N ASN A 146 -4.45 -7.38 20.46
CA ASN A 146 -3.13 -7.90 20.79
C ASN A 146 -2.46 -8.70 19.65
N HIS A 147 -3.24 -9.23 18.70
CA HIS A 147 -2.72 -10.09 17.63
C HIS A 147 -2.77 -9.44 16.24
N ALA A 148 -3.89 -8.81 15.88
CA ALA A 148 -4.10 -8.26 14.55
C ALA A 148 -3.67 -6.79 14.47
N GLU A 149 -4.06 -5.93 15.43
CA GLU A 149 -3.71 -4.50 15.34
C GLU A 149 -2.20 -4.22 15.50
N ILE A 150 -1.45 -5.13 16.12
CA ILE A 150 0.01 -5.00 16.13
C ILE A 150 0.62 -5.13 14.72
N LEU A 151 -0.05 -5.83 13.80
CA LEU A 151 0.40 -5.99 12.42
C LEU A 151 0.40 -4.66 11.66
N VAL A 152 -0.59 -3.78 11.86
CA VAL A 152 -0.58 -2.46 11.19
C VAL A 152 0.52 -1.56 11.75
N LYS A 153 0.83 -1.66 13.05
CA LYS A 153 1.99 -0.97 13.65
C LYS A 153 3.30 -1.48 13.05
N SER A 154 3.45 -2.80 12.92
CA SER A 154 4.60 -3.44 12.27
C SER A 154 4.75 -3.02 10.80
N LEU A 155 3.65 -3.05 10.02
CA LEU A 155 3.60 -2.58 8.63
C LEU A 155 4.17 -1.15 8.50
N ARG A 156 3.76 -0.23 9.39
CA ARG A 156 4.22 1.16 9.35
C ARG A 156 5.74 1.28 9.56
N ILE A 157 6.34 0.43 10.40
CA ILE A 157 7.79 0.39 10.61
C ILE A 157 8.49 -0.03 9.31
N TRP A 158 8.00 -1.08 8.64
CA TRP A 158 8.58 -1.53 7.37
C TRP A 158 8.47 -0.46 6.28
N VAL A 159 7.31 0.19 6.16
CA VAL A 159 7.09 1.30 5.23
C VAL A 159 8.00 2.48 5.54
N ALA A 160 8.26 2.77 6.82
CA ALA A 160 9.19 3.81 7.21
C ALA A 160 10.64 3.48 6.81
N ALA A 161 11.07 2.22 6.96
CA ALA A 161 12.37 1.79 6.47
C ALA A 161 12.50 1.90 4.94
N ILE A 162 11.47 1.47 4.20
CA ILE A 162 11.38 1.60 2.74
C ILE A 162 11.48 3.06 2.32
N SER A 163 10.78 3.95 3.02
CA SER A 163 10.80 5.40 2.79
C SER A 163 12.22 5.98 2.82
N VAL A 164 13.01 5.64 3.84
CA VAL A 164 14.40 6.09 3.96
C VAL A 164 15.24 5.57 2.78
N LEU A 165 15.13 4.27 2.49
CA LEU A 165 15.87 3.62 1.40
C LEU A 165 15.48 4.15 0.02
N PHE A 166 14.24 4.58 -0.15
CA PHE A 166 13.74 5.18 -1.38
C PHE A 166 14.35 6.56 -1.64
N VAL A 167 14.46 7.40 -0.60
CA VAL A 167 14.88 8.80 -0.71
C VAL A 167 16.39 8.96 -0.94
N ILE A 168 17.21 8.18 -0.22
CA ILE A 168 18.69 8.30 -0.28
C ILE A 168 19.25 8.29 -1.72
N PRO A 169 18.95 7.29 -2.57
CA PRO A 169 19.47 7.25 -3.94
C PRO A 169 18.91 8.36 -4.83
N ILE A 170 17.69 8.85 -4.57
CA ILE A 170 17.06 9.94 -5.32
C ILE A 170 17.81 11.26 -5.11
N ILE A 171 18.05 11.63 -3.85
CA ILE A 171 18.74 12.89 -3.52
C ILE A 171 20.19 12.88 -4.03
N LYS A 172 20.86 11.72 -3.91
CA LYS A 172 22.23 11.52 -4.42
C LYS A 172 22.33 11.51 -5.95
N GLY A 173 21.21 11.50 -6.69
CA GLY A 173 21.22 11.42 -8.15
C GLY A 173 21.59 10.04 -8.70
N ASN A 174 21.59 9.01 -7.84
CA ASN A 174 21.97 7.64 -8.18
C ASN A 174 20.77 6.81 -8.65
N THR A 175 19.84 7.42 -9.36
CA THR A 175 18.64 6.77 -9.93
C THR A 175 18.18 7.53 -11.17
N VAL A 176 17.24 6.95 -11.90
CA VAL A 176 16.55 7.61 -13.01
C VAL A 176 15.53 8.65 -12.55
N TYR A 177 15.13 8.64 -11.28
CA TYR A 177 14.19 9.64 -10.78
C TYR A 177 14.80 11.04 -10.67
N PRO A 178 14.04 12.10 -10.99
CA PRO A 178 14.42 13.47 -10.68
C PRO A 178 14.40 13.69 -9.16
N LYS A 179 15.22 14.63 -8.66
CA LYS A 179 15.37 14.88 -7.21
C LYS A 179 14.06 15.23 -6.50
N TRP A 180 13.13 15.91 -7.18
CA TRP A 180 11.82 16.25 -6.60
C TRP A 180 10.97 15.02 -6.25
N MET A 181 11.22 13.86 -6.87
CA MET A 181 10.52 12.61 -6.54
C MET A 181 10.74 12.20 -5.09
N ALA A 182 11.81 12.68 -4.44
CA ALA A 182 12.07 12.43 -3.02
C ALA A 182 10.97 12.99 -2.10
N ILE A 183 10.22 14.01 -2.53
CA ILE A 183 9.09 14.57 -1.77
C ILE A 183 7.90 13.62 -1.78
N PHE A 184 7.71 12.85 -2.87
CA PHE A 184 6.70 11.79 -2.96
C PHE A 184 7.17 10.49 -2.30
N ASN A 185 7.77 10.64 -1.13
CA ASN A 185 8.19 9.60 -0.23
C ASN A 185 6.95 9.01 0.50
N PRO A 186 6.86 7.68 0.68
CA PRO A 186 5.80 7.04 1.47
C PRO A 186 5.40 7.72 2.79
N ILE A 187 6.37 8.10 3.64
CA ILE A 187 6.07 8.76 4.93
C ILE A 187 5.47 10.15 4.71
N VAL A 188 6.02 10.93 3.79
CA VAL A 188 5.55 12.30 3.51
C VAL A 188 4.11 12.26 3.01
N ILE A 189 3.79 11.32 2.12
CA ILE A 189 2.43 11.15 1.61
C ILE A 189 1.49 10.71 2.74
N LEU A 190 1.90 9.75 3.59
CA LEU A 190 1.08 9.29 4.70
C LEU A 190 0.77 10.42 5.70
N LEU A 191 1.78 11.22 6.06
CA LEU A 191 1.61 12.40 6.91
C LEU A 191 0.70 13.44 6.24
N SER A 192 0.81 13.62 4.93
CA SER A 192 -0.07 14.52 4.18
C SER A 192 -1.53 14.08 4.26
N VAL A 193 -1.81 12.78 4.19
CA VAL A 193 -3.16 12.24 4.39
C VAL A 193 -3.69 12.55 5.79
N LEU A 194 -2.85 12.45 6.82
CA LEU A 194 -3.24 12.83 8.19
C LEU A 194 -3.53 14.33 8.32
N VAL A 195 -2.71 15.19 7.68
CA VAL A 195 -2.98 16.64 7.67
C VAL A 195 -4.29 16.94 6.95
N ILE A 196 -4.55 16.32 5.80
CA ILE A 196 -5.82 16.46 5.06
C ILE A 196 -7.00 16.04 5.93
N TYR A 197 -6.86 14.97 6.72
CA TYR A 197 -7.89 14.55 7.67
C TYR A 197 -8.27 15.64 8.68
N THR A 198 -7.30 16.43 9.14
CA THR A 198 -7.53 17.52 10.09
C THR A 198 -8.08 18.78 9.42
N ILE A 199 -7.56 19.18 8.27
CA ILE A 199 -7.91 20.48 7.63
C ILE A 199 -9.11 20.39 6.69
N ALA A 200 -9.37 19.21 6.12
CA ALA A 200 -10.46 18.97 5.18
C ALA A 200 -11.12 17.61 5.47
N PRO A 201 -11.88 17.48 6.59
CA PRO A 201 -12.42 16.21 7.04
C PRO A 201 -13.27 15.47 5.99
N SER A 202 -14.03 16.19 5.15
CA SER A 202 -14.82 15.60 4.06
C SER A 202 -13.97 14.80 3.08
N VAL A 203 -12.76 15.28 2.76
CA VAL A 203 -11.78 14.56 1.94
C VAL A 203 -11.08 13.50 2.77
N GLY A 204 -10.68 13.85 3.99
CA GLY A 204 -10.04 12.96 4.96
C GLY A 204 -10.79 11.66 5.20
N PHE A 205 -12.12 11.72 5.32
CA PHE A 205 -12.98 10.55 5.54
C PHE A 205 -12.98 9.60 4.34
N ILE A 206 -12.68 10.10 3.14
CA ILE A 206 -12.59 9.30 1.92
C ILE A 206 -11.21 8.66 1.80
N ILE A 207 -10.14 9.45 1.97
CA ILE A 207 -8.77 9.00 1.69
C ILE A 207 -8.08 8.35 2.89
N GLY A 208 -8.47 8.70 4.11
CA GLY A 208 -7.85 8.22 5.33
C GLY A 208 -8.01 6.71 5.57
N PRO A 209 -9.19 6.10 5.33
CA PRO A 209 -9.34 4.64 5.40
C PRO A 209 -8.39 3.89 4.47
N ILE A 210 -8.00 4.51 3.34
CA ILE A 210 -7.18 3.89 2.30
C ILE A 210 -5.80 4.54 2.19
N ALA A 211 -5.33 5.21 3.24
CA ALA A 211 -4.13 6.05 3.21
C ALA A 211 -2.91 5.29 2.69
N MET A 212 -2.73 4.05 3.12
CA MET A 212 -1.63 3.19 2.67
C MET A 212 -1.71 2.89 1.16
N ASN A 213 -2.90 2.73 0.60
CA ASN A 213 -3.07 2.50 -0.84
C ASN A 213 -2.86 3.77 -1.65
N VAL A 214 -3.27 4.93 -1.11
CA VAL A 214 -3.01 6.25 -1.72
C VAL A 214 -1.51 6.49 -1.87
N VAL A 215 -0.73 6.17 -0.83
CA VAL A 215 0.74 6.23 -0.86
C VAL A 215 1.31 5.46 -2.05
N HIS A 216 0.89 4.20 -2.22
CA HIS A 216 1.44 3.35 -3.26
C HIS A 216 0.91 3.67 -4.65
N PHE A 217 -0.35 4.12 -4.75
CA PHE A 217 -0.92 4.64 -5.98
C PHE A 217 -0.07 5.80 -6.52
N ILE A 218 0.28 6.76 -5.65
CA ILE A 218 1.10 7.92 -6.01
C ILE A 218 2.52 7.47 -6.39
N VAL A 219 3.18 6.65 -5.56
CA VAL A 219 4.57 6.22 -5.80
C VAL A 219 4.70 5.43 -7.10
N PHE A 220 3.87 4.40 -7.31
CA PHE A 220 3.92 3.59 -8.53
C PHE A 220 3.46 4.37 -9.76
N GLY A 221 2.41 5.19 -9.63
CA GLY A 221 1.89 6.02 -10.71
C GLY A 221 2.92 7.03 -11.21
N LEU A 222 3.52 7.81 -10.31
CA LEU A 222 4.57 8.78 -10.67
C LEU A 222 5.80 8.10 -11.25
N SER A 223 6.22 6.97 -10.67
CA SER A 223 7.33 6.19 -11.23
C SER A 223 7.07 5.81 -12.68
N LEU A 224 5.91 5.21 -12.98
CA LEU A 224 5.54 4.84 -14.35
C LEU A 224 5.55 6.04 -15.31
N VAL A 225 5.01 7.18 -14.88
CA VAL A 225 5.01 8.42 -15.69
C VAL A 225 6.44 8.86 -16.00
N ILE A 226 7.34 8.86 -15.01
CA ILE A 226 8.75 9.24 -15.20
C ILE A 226 9.45 8.30 -16.17
N ILE A 227 9.30 6.98 -15.99
CA ILE A 227 9.93 5.98 -16.86
C ILE A 227 9.45 6.12 -18.31
N LYS A 228 8.13 6.21 -18.52
CA LYS A 228 7.56 6.38 -19.88
C LYS A 228 8.04 7.66 -20.54
N THR A 229 8.11 8.76 -19.79
CA THR A 229 8.58 10.05 -20.31
C THR A 229 10.03 9.95 -20.74
N LYS A 230 10.91 9.35 -19.92
CA LYS A 230 12.33 9.17 -20.28
C LYS A 230 12.53 8.26 -21.49
N GLN A 231 11.77 7.16 -21.59
CA GLN A 231 11.84 6.27 -22.76
C GLN A 231 11.46 7.00 -24.05
N LYS A 232 10.43 7.86 -24.02
CA LYS A 232 10.00 8.66 -25.17
C LYS A 232 11.05 9.70 -25.59
N THR A 233 11.78 10.28 -24.64
CA THR A 233 12.87 11.23 -24.94
C THR A 233 14.06 10.52 -25.57
N LEU A 234 14.41 9.31 -25.12
CA LEU A 234 15.53 8.52 -25.65
C LEU A 234 15.25 7.88 -27.02
N SER A 235 13.99 7.81 -27.44
CA SER A 235 13.59 7.27 -28.76
C SER A 235 13.43 8.34 -29.84
N LYS A 236 13.58 9.62 -29.48
CA LYS A 236 13.62 10.75 -30.41
C LYS A 236 15.08 11.12 -30.68
#